data_AF-A0A2I4FX47-F1
#
_entry.id   AF-A0A2I4FX47-F1
#
_cell.length_a   1.000
_cell.length_b   1.000
_cell.length_c   1.000
_cell.angle_alpha   90.00
_cell.angle_beta   90.00
_cell.angle_gamma   90.00
#
_symmetry.space_group_name_H-M   'P 1'
#
loop_
_entity.id
_entity.type
_entity.pdbx_description
1 polymer ?
#
loop_
_entity_poly.entity_id
_entity_poly.type
_entity_poly.pdbx_seq_one_letter_code
_entity_poly.pdbx_strand_id
1 'polypeptide(L)'
;MDSDVEESLRKRQRKNPYFVDSSSRKNFMQEEDIRLEITRARFSNVLKRHGELTERLSRDSDKMVFERLQKEFDAARVSQTEEICLDGEEWNDGLLATIRERVHMEADRKTMLGDTNMVPGPHFQEKTTYKVGSKVICCLEGARIGIQYGTSFPGGPCELYHCVLESKSFLEKMTVLEHTIPFFLPIREAENDLLSSNAMKFIDYIGELLQAYVDRREQVQLIKELYGDQIRELYHSLPYHMVEFVLDVSDWLQGNSKS
;
A
#
# COMPACT_ATOMS: atom_id res chain seq x y z
N MET A 1 55.35 -15.90 -45.91
CA MET A 1 56.65 -15.31 -45.55
C MET A 1 56.36 -14.13 -44.64
N ASP A 2 55.84 -14.35 -43.44
CA ASP A 2 56.43 -15.02 -42.26
C ASP A 2 57.44 -14.13 -41.51
N SER A 3 57.02 -13.82 -40.27
CA SER A 3 57.77 -13.68 -38.99
C SER A 3 58.91 -12.65 -38.91
N ASP A 4 58.76 -11.63 -38.06
CA ASP A 4 59.28 -11.52 -36.66
C ASP A 4 60.75 -11.00 -36.67
N VAL A 5 61.27 -10.11 -35.82
CA VAL A 5 61.17 -9.77 -34.40
C VAL A 5 61.84 -8.37 -34.29
N GLU A 6 61.36 -7.43 -33.46
CA GLU A 6 62.16 -6.88 -32.35
C GLU A 6 61.39 -5.87 -31.48
N GLU A 7 61.44 -6.19 -30.20
CA GLU A 7 60.65 -5.71 -29.08
C GLU A 7 61.33 -4.49 -28.45
N SER A 8 60.67 -3.32 -28.45
CA SER A 8 61.15 -2.12 -27.76
C SER A 8 60.34 -1.84 -26.49
N LEU A 9 60.95 -2.26 -25.38
CA LEU A 9 60.85 -1.77 -24.00
C LEU A 9 60.15 -0.40 -23.83
N ARG A 10 58.92 -0.39 -23.32
CA ARG A 10 58.46 0.67 -22.39
C ARG A 10 57.59 0.10 -21.27
N LYS A 11 58.21 0.02 -20.09
CA LYS A 11 57.58 -0.10 -18.77
C LYS A 11 56.34 0.81 -18.65
N ARG A 12 55.17 0.22 -18.50
CA ARG A 12 54.08 0.80 -17.69
C ARG A 12 53.59 -0.28 -16.75
N GLN A 13 53.84 -0.05 -15.46
CA GLN A 13 53.41 -0.89 -14.35
C GLN A 13 51.93 -1.25 -14.52
N ARG A 14 51.64 -2.53 -14.78
CA ARG A 14 50.33 -3.11 -14.48
C ARG A 14 50.18 -3.10 -12.96
N LYS A 15 49.47 -2.11 -12.41
CA LYS A 15 48.90 -2.23 -11.07
C LYS A 15 47.72 -3.19 -11.18
N ASN A 16 47.95 -4.43 -10.73
CA ASN A 16 46.90 -5.38 -10.43
C ASN A 16 45.96 -4.75 -9.38
N PRO A 17 44.61 -4.80 -9.53
CA PRO A 17 43.69 -4.28 -8.50
C PRO A 17 43.61 -5.16 -7.24
N TYR A 18 44.28 -6.33 -7.24
CA TYR A 18 44.13 -7.36 -6.21
C TYR A 18 45.18 -7.29 -5.09
N PHE A 19 45.50 -6.09 -4.61
CA PHE A 19 46.24 -5.94 -3.35
C PHE A 19 45.54 -4.89 -2.48
N VAL A 20 44.32 -5.21 -2.07
CA VAL A 20 43.74 -4.64 -0.87
C VAL A 20 44.40 -5.36 0.30
N ASP A 21 45.13 -4.61 1.11
CA ASP A 21 45.81 -5.11 2.29
C ASP A 21 44.83 -5.87 3.21
N SER A 22 45.26 -7.02 3.73
CA SER A 22 44.44 -7.88 4.59
C SER A 22 43.92 -7.13 5.82
N SER A 23 44.69 -6.16 6.31
CA SER A 23 44.28 -5.26 7.38
C SER A 23 43.16 -4.32 6.95
N SER A 24 43.23 -3.74 5.76
CA SER A 24 42.17 -2.87 5.22
C SER A 24 40.88 -3.63 4.96
N ARG A 25 40.95 -4.89 4.51
CA ARG A 25 39.77 -5.75 4.30
C ARG A 25 39.12 -6.17 5.61
N LYS A 26 39.91 -6.49 6.65
CA LYS A 26 39.39 -6.79 8.00
C LYS A 26 38.72 -5.58 8.64
N ASN A 27 39.31 -4.39 8.51
CA ASN A 27 38.72 -3.15 9.02
C ASN A 27 37.39 -2.82 8.31
N PHE A 28 37.32 -3.03 6.99
CA PHE A 28 36.08 -2.84 6.21
C PHE A 28 34.98 -3.81 6.64
N MET A 29 35.30 -5.10 6.81
CA MET A 29 34.34 -6.10 7.27
C MET A 29 33.88 -5.84 8.70
N GLN A 30 34.78 -5.41 9.58
CA GLN A 30 34.44 -5.04 10.95
C GLN A 30 33.53 -3.79 11.01
N GLU A 31 33.76 -2.82 10.13
CA GLU A 31 32.91 -1.63 10.03
C GLU A 31 31.53 -1.93 9.42
N GLU A 32 31.46 -2.84 8.43
CA GLU A 32 30.20 -3.38 7.91
C GLU A 32 29.42 -4.18 8.97
N ASP A 33 30.11 -5.01 9.75
CA ASP A 33 29.51 -5.78 10.85
C ASP A 33 28.94 -4.84 11.93
N ILE A 34 29.68 -3.80 12.33
CA ILE A 34 29.19 -2.80 13.29
C ILE A 34 27.97 -2.05 12.73
N ARG A 35 27.98 -1.68 11.45
CA ARG A 35 26.83 -1.03 10.80
C ARG A 35 25.62 -1.95 10.74
N LEU A 36 25.83 -3.25 10.50
CA LEU A 36 24.78 -4.27 10.50
C LEU A 36 24.20 -4.45 11.91
N GLU A 37 25.05 -4.53 12.94
CA GLU A 37 24.61 -4.62 14.34
C GLU A 37 23.81 -3.39 14.78
N ILE A 38 24.25 -2.18 14.42
CA ILE A 38 23.49 -0.95 14.69
C ILE A 38 22.13 -0.98 13.98
N THR A 39 22.08 -1.47 12.75
CA THR A 39 20.84 -1.60 11.97
C THR A 39 19.90 -2.61 12.62
N ARG A 40 20.41 -3.78 13.03
CA ARG A 40 19.68 -4.80 13.78
C ARG A 40 19.13 -4.26 15.09
N ALA A 41 19.93 -3.57 15.90
CA ALA A 41 19.49 -3.01 17.17
C ALA A 41 18.39 -1.95 16.99
N ARG A 42 18.50 -1.10 15.96
CA ARG A 42 17.42 -0.17 15.59
C ARG A 42 16.16 -0.93 15.17
N PHE A 43 16.31 -2.00 14.39
CA PHE A 43 15.20 -2.82 13.94
C PHE A 43 14.50 -3.56 15.08
N SER A 44 15.24 -4.14 16.03
CA SER A 44 14.64 -4.78 17.21
C SER A 44 13.78 -3.81 18.03
N ASN A 45 14.24 -2.56 18.18
CA ASN A 45 13.44 -1.52 18.84
C ASN A 45 12.18 -1.16 18.05
N VAL A 46 12.27 -1.12 16.72
CA VAL A 46 11.11 -0.93 15.83
C VAL A 46 10.14 -2.09 15.98
N LEU A 47 10.60 -3.34 15.89
CA LEU A 47 9.76 -4.53 16.05
C LEU A 47 9.02 -4.54 17.40
N LYS A 48 9.70 -4.17 18.49
CA LYS A 48 9.06 -4.07 19.81
C LYS A 48 7.93 -3.05 19.82
N ARG A 49 8.18 -1.83 19.32
CA ARG A 49 7.14 -0.78 19.22
C ARG A 49 6.01 -1.20 18.31
N HIS A 50 6.31 -1.91 17.22
CA HIS A 50 5.32 -2.44 16.29
C HIS A 50 4.44 -3.49 17.00
N GLY A 51 5.01 -4.39 17.80
CA GLY A 51 4.25 -5.34 18.62
C GLY A 51 3.30 -4.65 19.59
N GLU A 52 3.79 -3.68 20.36
CA GLU A 52 2.98 -2.87 21.29
C GLU A 52 1.86 -2.12 20.56
N LEU A 53 2.12 -1.62 19.36
CA LEU A 53 1.15 -0.87 18.56
C LEU A 53 0.10 -1.79 17.93
N THR A 54 0.50 -2.96 17.44
CA THR A 54 -0.41 -4.01 16.95
C THR A 54 -1.37 -4.45 18.04
N GLU A 55 -0.90 -4.69 19.27
CA GLU A 55 -1.76 -5.08 20.40
C GLU A 55 -2.74 -3.96 20.79
N ARG A 56 -2.29 -2.70 20.74
CA ARG A 56 -3.15 -1.54 21.01
C ARG A 56 -4.23 -1.34 19.94
N LEU A 57 -3.94 -1.70 18.69
CA LEU A 57 -4.84 -1.49 17.55
C LEU A 57 -5.69 -2.73 17.23
N SER A 58 -5.29 -3.92 17.70
CA SER A 58 -6.15 -5.10 17.70
C SER A 58 -7.32 -4.99 18.71
N ARG A 59 -7.54 -3.82 19.31
CA ARG A 59 -8.70 -3.53 20.15
C ARG A 59 -9.98 -3.59 19.33
N ASP A 60 -11.07 -3.98 19.97
CA ASP A 60 -12.38 -4.21 19.36
C ASP A 60 -12.91 -3.04 18.50
N SER A 61 -12.43 -1.81 18.70
CA SER A 61 -12.82 -0.63 17.92
C SER A 61 -12.58 -0.79 16.42
N ASP A 62 -11.42 -1.30 16.02
CA ASP A 62 -11.02 -1.34 14.62
C ASP A 62 -11.79 -2.45 13.88
N LYS A 63 -12.07 -3.55 14.59
CA LYS A 63 -12.93 -4.62 14.12
C LYS A 63 -14.38 -4.14 13.93
N MET A 64 -14.91 -3.37 14.87
CA MET A 64 -16.25 -2.77 14.74
C MET A 64 -16.32 -1.78 13.57
N VAL A 65 -15.28 -0.96 13.36
CA VAL A 65 -15.21 -0.05 12.21
C VAL A 65 -15.19 -0.83 10.90
N PHE A 66 -14.36 -1.87 10.80
CA PHE A 66 -14.29 -2.73 9.61
C PHE A 66 -15.64 -3.38 9.31
N GLU A 67 -16.26 -4.05 10.28
CA GLU A 67 -17.54 -4.74 10.09
C GLU A 67 -18.67 -3.77 9.71
N ARG A 68 -18.71 -2.60 10.34
CA ARG A 68 -19.69 -1.54 10.02
C ARG A 68 -19.48 -1.02 8.60
N LEU A 69 -18.26 -0.65 8.22
CA LEU A 69 -17.97 -0.13 6.89
C LEU A 69 -18.22 -1.20 5.82
N GLN A 70 -17.77 -2.44 6.04
CA GLN A 70 -18.04 -3.55 5.14
C GLN A 70 -19.56 -3.70 4.88
N LYS A 71 -20.36 -3.70 5.95
CA LYS A 71 -21.83 -3.78 5.84
C LYS A 71 -22.43 -2.59 5.09
N GLU A 72 -21.91 -1.39 5.34
CA GLU A 72 -22.37 -0.17 4.67
C GLU A 72 -22.08 -0.20 3.16
N PHE A 73 -20.86 -0.60 2.77
CA PHE A 73 -20.47 -0.75 1.37
C PHE A 73 -21.23 -1.89 0.68
N ASP A 74 -21.46 -3.02 1.35
CA ASP A 74 -22.29 -4.10 0.81
C ASP A 74 -23.74 -3.65 0.63
N ALA A 75 -24.30 -2.88 1.56
CA ALA A 75 -25.63 -2.32 1.41
C ALA A 75 -25.69 -1.33 0.24
N ALA A 76 -24.67 -0.47 0.08
CA ALA A 76 -24.56 0.44 -1.05
C ALA A 76 -24.54 -0.34 -2.38
N ARG A 77 -23.73 -1.40 -2.46
CA ARG A 77 -23.63 -2.30 -3.62
C ARG A 77 -24.92 -3.07 -3.91
N VAL A 78 -25.63 -3.55 -2.89
CA VAL A 78 -26.94 -4.23 -3.08
C VAL A 78 -28.00 -3.25 -3.56
N SER A 79 -27.96 -2.01 -3.07
CA SER A 79 -28.92 -0.97 -3.47
C SER A 79 -28.57 -0.27 -4.78
N GLN A 80 -27.43 -0.60 -5.37
CA GLN A 80 -26.96 -0.05 -6.63
C GLN A 80 -27.92 -0.36 -7.77
N THR A 81 -28.17 0.63 -8.60
CA THR A 81 -28.98 0.48 -9.82
C THR A 81 -28.13 0.50 -11.08
N GLU A 82 -26.94 1.10 -11.02
CA GLU A 82 -26.06 1.30 -12.17
C GLU A 82 -24.59 1.20 -11.76
N GLU A 83 -23.77 0.48 -12.53
CA GLU A 83 -22.30 0.45 -12.41
C GLU A 83 -21.68 1.09 -13.65
N ILE A 84 -20.89 2.14 -13.45
CA ILE A 84 -20.14 2.81 -14.52
C ILE A 84 -18.67 2.41 -14.38
N CYS A 85 -18.16 1.65 -15.35
CA CYS A 85 -16.73 1.38 -15.45
C CYS A 85 -16.05 2.56 -16.12
N LEU A 86 -15.13 3.19 -15.43
CA LEU A 86 -14.39 4.35 -15.89
C LEU A 86 -13.04 3.93 -16.47
N ASP A 87 -12.67 4.55 -17.58
CA ASP A 87 -11.29 4.50 -18.06
C ASP A 87 -10.42 5.60 -17.41
N GLY A 88 -9.15 5.66 -17.84
CA GLY A 88 -8.18 6.60 -17.28
C GLY A 88 -8.43 8.08 -17.59
N GLU A 89 -9.21 8.40 -18.63
CA GLU A 89 -9.53 9.80 -18.98
C GLU A 89 -10.80 10.28 -18.26
N GLU A 90 -11.78 9.39 -18.10
CA GLU A 90 -13.04 9.65 -17.38
C GLU A 90 -12.83 9.80 -15.87
N TRP A 91 -11.80 9.15 -15.31
CA TRP A 91 -11.40 9.29 -13.92
C TRP A 91 -10.63 10.60 -13.69
N ASN A 92 -11.31 11.62 -13.14
CA ASN A 92 -10.73 12.91 -12.83
C ASN A 92 -11.47 13.65 -11.68
N ASP A 93 -10.89 14.75 -11.20
CA ASP A 93 -11.47 15.55 -10.12
C ASP A 93 -12.83 16.19 -10.47
N GLY A 94 -13.13 16.40 -11.76
CA GLY A 94 -14.44 16.89 -12.20
C GLY A 94 -15.56 15.87 -11.95
N LEU A 95 -15.28 14.59 -12.15
CA LEU A 95 -16.18 13.52 -11.75
C LEU A 95 -16.37 13.50 -10.23
N LEU A 96 -15.28 13.60 -9.46
CA LEU A 96 -15.37 13.63 -7.99
C LEU A 96 -16.18 14.82 -7.48
N ALA A 97 -16.07 16.00 -8.11
CA ALA A 97 -16.90 17.16 -7.80
C ALA A 97 -18.38 16.88 -8.07
N THR A 98 -18.70 16.19 -9.17
CA THR A 98 -20.07 15.79 -9.52
C THR A 98 -20.65 14.79 -8.51
N ILE A 99 -19.86 13.78 -8.11
CA ILE A 99 -20.26 12.81 -7.07
C ILE A 99 -20.49 13.55 -5.75
N ARG A 100 -19.59 14.47 -5.40
CA ARG A 100 -19.68 15.28 -4.20
C ARG A 100 -20.95 16.15 -4.17
N GLU A 101 -21.26 16.83 -5.27
CA GLU A 101 -22.49 17.62 -5.40
C GLU A 101 -23.73 16.73 -5.18
N ARG A 102 -23.75 15.55 -5.81
CA ARG A 102 -24.84 14.58 -5.68
C ARG A 102 -25.09 14.15 -4.24
N VAL A 103 -24.04 13.78 -3.49
CA VAL A 103 -24.20 13.32 -2.09
C VAL A 103 -24.67 14.45 -1.17
N HIS A 104 -24.28 15.69 -1.45
CA HIS A 104 -24.76 16.88 -0.72
C HIS A 104 -26.24 17.17 -1.03
N MET A 105 -26.61 17.20 -2.31
CA MET A 105 -28.00 17.40 -2.71
C MET A 105 -28.94 16.34 -2.12
N GLU A 106 -28.52 15.07 -2.10
CA GLU A 106 -29.32 13.98 -1.52
C GLU A 106 -29.44 14.11 0.00
N ALA A 107 -28.37 14.53 0.69
CA ALA A 107 -28.39 14.76 2.13
C ALA A 107 -29.31 15.92 2.50
N ASP A 108 -29.17 17.06 1.84
CA ASP A 108 -30.02 18.23 2.05
C ASP A 108 -31.49 17.88 1.79
N ARG A 109 -31.77 17.15 0.70
CA ARG A 109 -33.13 16.70 0.38
C ARG A 109 -33.71 15.80 1.48
N LYS A 110 -32.94 14.85 2.01
CA LYS A 110 -33.38 13.99 3.12
C LYS A 110 -33.68 14.80 4.39
N THR A 111 -32.93 15.86 4.67
CA THR A 111 -33.26 16.77 5.78
C THR A 111 -34.57 17.52 5.55
N MET A 112 -34.86 17.96 4.32
CA MET A 112 -36.10 18.66 3.96
C MET A 112 -37.32 17.74 3.89
N LEU A 113 -37.15 16.48 3.46
CA LEU A 113 -38.20 15.45 3.43
C LEU A 113 -38.59 14.94 4.82
N GLY A 114 -37.69 15.04 5.81
CA GLY A 114 -38.02 14.77 7.21
C GLY A 114 -39.17 15.62 7.75
N ASP A 115 -39.39 16.79 7.13
CA ASP A 115 -40.44 17.75 7.52
C ASP A 115 -41.70 17.71 6.63
N THR A 116 -41.71 17.00 5.49
CA THR A 116 -42.87 16.99 4.59
C THR A 116 -43.07 15.64 3.87
N ASN A 117 -44.27 15.05 4.01
CA ASN A 117 -44.73 13.85 3.29
C ASN A 117 -44.87 14.11 1.77
N MET A 118 -43.76 14.20 1.03
CA MET A 118 -43.75 14.20 -0.43
C MET A 118 -43.18 12.89 -0.97
N VAL A 119 -43.87 12.33 -1.96
CA VAL A 119 -43.47 11.11 -2.68
C VAL A 119 -42.19 11.40 -3.49
N PRO A 120 -41.12 10.61 -3.36
CA PRO A 120 -39.91 10.78 -4.16
C PRO A 120 -40.21 10.56 -5.65
N GLY A 121 -39.78 11.47 -6.52
CA GLY A 121 -39.90 11.30 -7.97
C GLY A 121 -39.02 10.14 -8.50
N PRO A 122 -39.37 9.53 -9.65
CA PRO A 122 -38.79 8.25 -10.11
C PRO A 122 -37.30 8.30 -10.47
N HIS A 123 -36.75 9.48 -10.81
CA HIS A 123 -35.37 9.63 -11.30
C HIS A 123 -34.30 9.74 -10.21
N PHE A 124 -34.68 9.84 -8.94
CA PHE A 124 -33.74 10.12 -7.84
C PHE A 124 -33.37 8.89 -7.00
N GLN A 125 -33.75 7.70 -7.46
CA GLN A 125 -33.39 6.43 -6.81
C GLN A 125 -32.20 5.73 -7.48
N GLU A 126 -31.63 6.31 -8.53
CA GLU A 126 -30.47 5.73 -9.20
C GLU A 126 -29.23 5.86 -8.31
N LYS A 127 -28.85 4.75 -7.68
CA LYS A 127 -27.60 4.62 -6.94
C LYS A 127 -26.54 4.12 -7.91
N THR A 128 -25.88 5.07 -8.57
CA THR A 128 -24.70 4.79 -9.40
C THR A 128 -23.51 4.47 -8.50
N THR A 129 -22.74 3.43 -8.85
CA THR A 129 -21.35 3.31 -8.39
C THR A 129 -20.41 3.38 -9.57
N TYR A 130 -19.19 3.83 -9.30
CA TYR A 130 -18.16 4.07 -10.29
C TYR A 130 -17.00 3.12 -10.02
N LYS A 131 -16.57 2.39 -11.03
CA LYS A 131 -15.48 1.42 -10.93
C LYS A 131 -14.29 1.90 -11.75
N VAL A 132 -13.14 2.05 -11.10
CA VAL A 132 -11.88 2.46 -11.74
C VAL A 132 -10.76 1.51 -11.31
N GLY A 133 -10.34 0.64 -12.24
CA GLY A 133 -9.41 -0.45 -11.93
C GLY A 133 -9.95 -1.35 -10.82
N SER A 134 -9.20 -1.46 -9.72
CA SER A 134 -9.60 -2.24 -8.53
C SER A 134 -10.35 -1.42 -7.47
N LYS A 135 -10.72 -0.16 -7.78
CA LYS A 135 -11.40 0.74 -6.86
C LYS A 135 -12.88 0.89 -7.23
N VAL A 136 -13.74 0.95 -6.22
CA VAL A 136 -15.18 1.24 -6.38
C VAL A 136 -15.51 2.47 -5.55
N ILE A 137 -16.11 3.47 -6.19
CA ILE A 137 -16.57 4.72 -5.58
C ILE A 137 -18.09 4.71 -5.54
N CYS A 138 -18.67 4.94 -4.36
CA CYS A 138 -20.11 4.96 -4.16
C CYS A 138 -20.56 6.17 -3.33
N CYS A 139 -21.81 6.58 -3.58
CA CYS A 139 -22.50 7.56 -2.75
C CYS A 139 -22.99 6.89 -1.46
N LEU A 140 -22.57 7.40 -0.30
CA LEU A 140 -23.02 6.93 1.01
C LEU A 140 -24.00 7.94 1.63
N GLU A 141 -24.73 7.53 2.68
CA GLU A 141 -25.69 8.40 3.33
C GLU A 141 -25.01 9.55 4.09
N GLY A 142 -25.60 10.76 4.08
CA GLY A 142 -25.13 11.90 4.87
C GLY A 142 -23.97 12.66 4.24
N ALA A 143 -24.03 12.98 2.95
CA ALA A 143 -22.99 13.73 2.23
C ALA A 143 -21.60 13.07 2.24
N ARG A 144 -21.58 11.72 2.27
CA ARG A 144 -20.36 10.91 2.32
C ARG A 144 -20.08 10.22 0.99
N ILE A 145 -18.81 10.14 0.64
CA ILE A 145 -18.31 9.37 -0.51
C ILE A 145 -17.54 8.17 0.03
N GLY A 146 -17.96 6.97 -0.36
CA GLY A 146 -17.26 5.74 -0.05
C GLY A 146 -16.28 5.36 -1.16
N ILE A 147 -15.06 5.00 -0.80
CA ILE A 147 -14.10 4.32 -1.67
C ILE A 147 -13.78 2.95 -1.10
N GLN A 148 -13.96 1.91 -1.92
CA GLN A 148 -13.52 0.55 -1.65
C GLN A 148 -12.32 0.25 -2.55
N TYR A 149 -11.23 -0.20 -1.94
CA TYR A 149 -10.01 -0.64 -2.61
C TYR A 149 -9.95 -2.15 -2.59
N GLY A 150 -9.95 -2.77 -3.76
CA GLY A 150 -9.59 -4.17 -3.92
C GLY A 150 -8.09 -4.31 -4.14
N THR A 151 -7.47 -5.19 -3.36
CA THR A 151 -6.08 -5.61 -3.55
C THR A 151 -6.03 -7.10 -3.77
N SER A 152 -5.18 -7.56 -4.68
CA SER A 152 -5.03 -8.99 -4.95
C SER A 152 -3.59 -9.33 -5.22
N PHE A 153 -3.22 -10.56 -4.89
CA PHE A 153 -1.94 -11.16 -5.25
C PHE A 153 -2.22 -12.44 -6.05
N PRO A 154 -1.41 -12.80 -7.05
CA PRO A 154 -1.69 -13.95 -7.91
C PRO A 154 -1.98 -15.24 -7.11
N GLY A 155 -3.16 -15.82 -7.31
CA GLY A 155 -3.61 -17.03 -6.62
C GLY A 155 -4.17 -16.82 -5.21
N GLY A 156 -4.10 -15.61 -4.65
CA GLY A 156 -4.66 -15.23 -3.36
C GLY A 156 -6.09 -14.69 -3.45
N PRO A 157 -6.80 -14.60 -2.30
CA PRO A 157 -8.10 -13.93 -2.23
C PRO A 157 -7.95 -12.42 -2.47
N CYS A 158 -9.02 -11.78 -2.93
CA CYS A 158 -9.10 -10.33 -2.97
C CYS A 158 -9.34 -9.79 -1.55
N GLU A 159 -8.49 -8.88 -1.09
CA GLU A 159 -8.65 -8.14 0.16
C GLU A 159 -9.28 -6.77 -0.09
N LEU A 160 -10.20 -6.38 0.78
CA LEU A 160 -10.97 -5.14 0.65
C LEU A 160 -10.62 -4.17 1.77
N TYR A 161 -10.32 -2.94 1.38
CA TYR A 161 -10.11 -1.83 2.28
C TYR A 161 -11.09 -0.71 1.96
N HIS A 162 -11.52 0.04 2.97
CA HIS A 162 -12.53 1.08 2.83
C HIS A 162 -11.98 2.43 3.30
N CYS A 163 -12.38 3.50 2.64
CA CYS A 163 -12.15 4.87 3.04
C CYS A 163 -13.42 5.67 2.79
N VAL A 164 -13.82 6.47 3.76
CA VAL A 164 -14.98 7.34 3.69
C VAL A 164 -14.51 8.78 3.73
N LEU A 165 -14.87 9.52 2.69
CA LEU A 165 -14.63 10.94 2.59
C LEU A 165 -15.90 11.71 2.94
N GLU A 166 -15.73 12.80 3.67
CA GLU A 166 -16.81 13.71 4.02
C GLU A 166 -16.38 15.15 3.73
N SER A 167 -17.37 15.99 3.46
CA SER A 167 -17.21 17.44 3.55
C SER A 167 -18.48 18.00 4.18
N LYS A 168 -18.36 18.90 5.15
CA LYS A 168 -19.55 19.44 5.86
C LYS A 168 -20.41 20.34 4.98
N SER A 169 -19.82 20.93 3.96
CA SER A 169 -20.50 21.65 2.90
C SER A 169 -19.73 21.49 1.59
N PHE A 170 -20.35 21.83 0.46
CA PHE A 170 -19.70 21.80 -0.85
C PHE A 170 -18.48 22.74 -0.94
N LEU A 171 -18.45 23.82 -0.15
CA LEU A 171 -17.36 24.82 -0.15
C LEU A 171 -16.22 24.46 0.81
N GLU A 172 -16.46 23.58 1.77
CA GLU A 172 -15.43 23.16 2.72
C GLU A 172 -14.43 22.17 2.09
N LYS A 173 -13.28 21.97 2.73
CA LYS A 173 -12.35 20.93 2.30
C LYS A 173 -12.94 19.55 2.56
N MET A 174 -12.63 18.60 1.68
CA MET A 174 -12.93 17.19 1.92
C MET A 174 -11.90 16.62 2.90
N THR A 175 -12.36 15.72 3.78
CA THR A 175 -11.54 15.08 4.82
C THR A 175 -11.84 13.59 4.90
N VAL A 176 -10.88 12.81 5.40
CA VAL A 176 -11.08 11.39 5.70
C VAL A 176 -11.82 11.25 7.02
N LEU A 177 -13.06 10.77 6.95
CA LEU A 177 -13.93 10.54 8.10
C LEU A 177 -13.54 9.24 8.81
N GLU A 178 -13.55 8.12 8.08
CA GLU A 178 -13.29 6.77 8.60
C GLU A 178 -12.63 5.88 7.55
N HIS A 179 -11.84 4.89 7.96
CA HIS A 179 -11.20 3.95 7.04
C HIS A 179 -10.82 2.63 7.73
N THR A 180 -10.50 1.63 6.91
CA THR A 180 -9.91 0.35 7.34
C THR A 180 -8.45 0.19 6.89
N ILE A 181 -7.86 1.26 6.34
CA ILE A 181 -6.45 1.29 5.89
C ILE A 181 -5.52 1.05 7.09
N PRO A 182 -4.53 0.14 6.98
CA PRO A 182 -3.59 -0.15 8.06
C PRO A 182 -2.91 1.12 8.58
N PHE A 183 -2.87 1.28 9.90
CA PHE A 183 -2.41 2.50 10.58
C PHE A 183 -0.97 2.92 10.25
N PHE A 184 -0.13 1.98 9.83
CA PHE A 184 1.27 2.23 9.47
C PHE A 184 1.41 2.75 8.03
N LEU A 185 0.32 2.81 7.26
CA LEU A 185 0.28 3.48 5.98
C LEU A 185 -0.06 4.97 6.18
N PRO A 186 0.60 5.88 5.43
CA PRO A 186 0.59 7.32 5.69
C PRO A 186 -0.68 8.01 5.16
N ILE A 187 -1.86 7.60 5.62
CA ILE A 187 -3.13 8.16 5.13
C ILE A 187 -3.30 9.62 5.54
N ARG A 188 -2.81 10.02 6.72
CA ARG A 188 -2.96 11.40 7.23
C ARG A 188 -2.07 12.36 6.48
N GLU A 189 -0.85 11.94 6.15
CA GLU A 189 0.06 12.68 5.30
C GLU A 189 -0.54 12.81 3.89
N ALA A 190 -1.02 11.72 3.31
CA ALA A 190 -1.69 11.73 2.01
C ALA A 190 -2.92 12.67 2.00
N GLU A 191 -3.75 12.63 3.05
CA GLU A 191 -4.91 13.50 3.22
C GLU A 191 -4.49 14.97 3.19
N ASN A 192 -3.46 15.34 3.95
CA ASN A 192 -2.98 16.72 4.04
C ASN A 192 -2.39 17.21 2.72
N ASP A 193 -1.63 16.36 2.04
CA ASP A 193 -0.85 16.75 0.85
C ASP A 193 -1.70 16.74 -0.44
N LEU A 194 -2.60 15.77 -0.57
CA LEU A 194 -3.27 15.46 -1.83
C LEU A 194 -4.76 15.78 -1.81
N LEU A 195 -5.50 15.47 -0.73
CA LEU A 195 -6.96 15.50 -0.78
C LEU A 195 -7.53 16.91 -1.05
N SER A 196 -6.85 17.94 -0.57
CA SER A 196 -7.26 19.34 -0.80
C SER A 196 -6.88 19.89 -2.17
N SER A 197 -5.86 19.31 -2.83
CA SER A 197 -5.30 19.80 -4.08
C SER A 197 -5.78 18.98 -5.29
N ASN A 198 -5.87 17.67 -5.12
CA ASN A 198 -6.26 16.71 -6.15
C ASN A 198 -6.77 15.41 -5.48
N ALA A 199 -8.09 15.29 -5.35
CA ALA A 199 -8.72 14.17 -4.65
C ALA A 199 -8.55 12.85 -5.41
N MET A 200 -8.51 12.90 -6.73
CA MET A 200 -8.21 11.76 -7.61
C MET A 200 -6.84 11.16 -7.27
N LYS A 201 -5.79 11.99 -7.18
CA LYS A 201 -4.44 11.57 -6.80
C LYS A 201 -4.38 11.01 -5.39
N PHE A 202 -5.12 11.57 -4.44
CA PHE A 202 -5.23 11.00 -3.09
C PHE A 202 -5.77 9.55 -3.16
N ILE A 203 -6.88 9.35 -3.86
CA ILE A 203 -7.52 8.04 -3.99
C ILE A 203 -6.58 7.04 -4.69
N ASP A 204 -5.94 7.43 -5.79
CA ASP A 204 -5.00 6.56 -6.50
C ASP A 204 -3.78 6.20 -5.65
N TYR A 205 -3.19 7.18 -4.98
CA TYR A 205 -2.02 6.98 -4.11
C TYR A 205 -2.30 6.00 -2.97
N ILE A 206 -3.47 6.10 -2.33
CA ILE A 206 -3.87 5.15 -1.28
C ILE A 206 -4.03 3.73 -1.84
N GLY A 207 -4.64 3.59 -3.02
CA GLY A 207 -4.76 2.30 -3.71
C GLY A 207 -3.40 1.67 -4.01
N GLU A 208 -2.45 2.46 -4.49
CA GLU A 208 -1.07 2.01 -4.76
C GLU A 208 -0.35 1.59 -3.47
N LEU A 209 -0.49 2.34 -2.38
CA LEU A 209 0.11 2.00 -1.09
C LEU A 209 -0.43 0.67 -0.55
N LEU A 210 -1.74 0.45 -0.65
CA LEU A 210 -2.39 -0.79 -0.21
C LEU A 210 -1.93 -1.98 -1.05
N GLN A 211 -1.95 -1.85 -2.38
CA GLN A 211 -1.50 -2.93 -3.27
C GLN A 211 -0.03 -3.28 -3.01
N ALA A 212 0.85 -2.27 -2.92
CA ALA A 212 2.26 -2.50 -2.65
C ALA A 212 2.51 -3.13 -1.27
N TYR A 213 1.67 -2.83 -0.26
CA TYR A 213 1.72 -3.49 1.03
C TYR A 213 1.36 -4.98 0.93
N VAL A 214 0.26 -5.30 0.24
CA VAL A 214 -0.17 -6.69 0.01
C VAL A 214 0.89 -7.45 -0.77
N ASP A 215 1.42 -6.89 -1.86
CA ASP A 215 2.46 -7.51 -2.67
C ASP A 215 3.69 -7.88 -1.84
N ARG A 216 4.19 -6.96 -1.00
CA ARG A 216 5.36 -7.23 -0.15
C ARG A 216 5.06 -8.29 0.91
N ARG A 217 3.87 -8.27 1.51
CA ARG A 217 3.45 -9.28 2.50
C ARG A 217 3.40 -10.67 1.89
N GLU A 218 2.75 -10.81 0.73
CA GLU A 218 2.60 -12.09 0.05
C GLU A 218 3.93 -12.59 -0.53
N GLN A 219 4.81 -11.71 -1.01
CA GLN A 219 6.18 -12.09 -1.41
C GLN A 219 6.97 -12.70 -0.25
N VAL A 220 6.88 -12.12 0.95
CA VAL A 220 7.55 -12.68 2.14
C VAL A 220 6.95 -14.03 2.54
N GLN A 221 5.62 -14.18 2.41
CA GLN A 221 4.95 -15.45 2.65
C GLN A 221 5.42 -16.53 1.64
N LEU A 222 5.50 -16.21 0.35
CA LEU A 222 6.03 -17.11 -0.67
C LEU A 222 7.48 -17.52 -0.42
N ILE A 223 8.34 -16.58 0.00
CA ILE A 223 9.73 -16.89 0.35
C ILE A 223 9.77 -17.93 1.47
N LYS A 224 8.91 -17.79 2.48
CA LYS A 224 8.81 -18.74 3.58
C LYS A 224 8.29 -20.11 3.12
N GLU A 225 7.36 -20.15 2.17
CA GLU A 225 6.81 -21.40 1.63
C GLU A 225 7.82 -22.14 0.75
N LEU A 226 8.56 -21.43 -0.10
CA LEU A 226 9.49 -22.01 -1.06
C LEU A 226 10.84 -22.38 -0.43
N TYR A 227 11.30 -21.60 0.55
CA TYR A 227 12.65 -21.70 1.10
C TYR A 227 12.65 -21.81 2.63
N GLY A 228 11.52 -22.13 3.25
CA GLY A 228 11.39 -22.22 4.72
C GLY A 228 12.41 -23.15 5.36
N ASP A 229 12.78 -24.24 4.70
CA ASP A 229 13.79 -25.19 5.18
C ASP A 229 15.22 -24.60 5.20
N GLN A 230 15.48 -23.61 4.35
CA GLN A 230 16.77 -22.91 4.25
C GLN A 230 16.82 -21.65 5.13
N ILE A 231 15.65 -21.15 5.55
CA ILE A 231 15.52 -19.91 6.32
C ILE A 231 15.41 -20.26 7.81
N ARG A 232 16.46 -19.96 8.56
CA ARG A 232 16.48 -20.19 10.02
C ARG A 232 15.64 -19.17 10.77
N GLU A 233 15.77 -17.90 10.41
CA GLU A 233 15.06 -16.78 11.03
C GLU A 233 14.54 -15.83 9.94
N LEU A 234 13.33 -15.29 10.13
CA LEU A 234 12.70 -14.33 9.22
C LEU A 234 11.95 -13.28 10.04
N TYR A 235 12.32 -12.03 9.83
CA TYR A 235 11.75 -10.85 10.46
C TYR A 235 11.32 -9.85 9.39
N HIS A 236 10.24 -9.12 9.65
CA HIS A 236 9.79 -8.06 8.75
C HIS A 236 9.16 -6.91 9.55
N SER A 237 9.28 -5.71 9.00
CA SER A 237 8.50 -4.55 9.45
C SER A 237 6.99 -4.76 9.16
N LEU A 238 6.10 -4.05 9.86
CA LEU A 238 4.65 -4.11 9.61
C LEU A 238 4.25 -3.80 8.14
N PRO A 239 4.76 -2.74 7.50
CA PRO A 239 4.51 -2.48 6.07
C PRO A 239 5.31 -3.37 5.10
N TYR A 240 6.12 -4.33 5.60
CA TYR A 240 6.98 -5.22 4.83
C TYR A 240 8.01 -4.53 3.91
N HIS A 241 8.33 -3.24 4.12
CA HIS A 241 9.37 -2.55 3.32
C HIS A 241 10.80 -2.92 3.75
N MET A 242 10.94 -3.52 4.93
CA MET A 242 12.19 -4.06 5.44
C MET A 242 11.96 -5.48 5.92
N VAL A 243 12.81 -6.39 5.45
CA VAL A 243 12.78 -7.83 5.70
C VAL A 243 14.21 -8.27 5.99
N GLU A 244 14.41 -9.01 7.08
CA GLU A 244 15.69 -9.60 7.47
C GLU A 244 15.49 -11.11 7.61
N PHE A 245 16.38 -11.90 7.02
CA PHE A 245 16.36 -13.36 7.20
C PHE A 245 17.76 -13.95 7.22
N VAL A 246 17.88 -15.10 7.86
CA VAL A 246 19.13 -15.84 8.00
C VAL A 246 19.04 -17.13 7.20
N LEU A 247 19.96 -17.32 6.26
CA LEU A 247 20.06 -18.53 5.44
C LEU A 247 21.01 -19.55 6.06
N ASP A 248 20.68 -20.83 5.95
CA ASP A 248 21.62 -21.92 6.20
C ASP A 248 22.56 -22.08 4.99
N VAL A 249 23.79 -21.59 5.11
CA VAL A 249 24.78 -21.57 4.02
C VAL A 249 25.31 -22.97 3.69
N SER A 250 25.00 -23.97 4.52
CA SER A 250 25.50 -25.35 4.39
C SER A 250 25.14 -26.00 3.05
N ASP A 251 24.01 -25.63 2.46
CA ASP A 251 23.52 -26.20 1.19
C ASP A 251 23.90 -25.38 -0.06
N TRP A 252 24.16 -24.07 0.09
CA TRP A 252 24.50 -23.19 -1.04
C TRP A 252 25.87 -23.49 -1.67
N LEU A 253 26.81 -24.02 -0.88
CA LEU A 253 28.15 -24.40 -1.38
C LEU A 253 28.17 -25.76 -2.08
N GLN A 254 27.14 -26.60 -1.92
CA GLN A 254 27.08 -27.92 -2.57
C GLN A 254 26.46 -27.87 -3.97
N GLY A 255 25.65 -26.85 -4.28
CA GLY A 255 25.01 -26.69 -5.60
C GLY A 255 25.96 -26.26 -6.72
N ASN A 256 27.08 -25.61 -6.39
CA ASN A 256 28.07 -25.12 -7.37
C ASN A 256 29.26 -26.08 -7.60
N SER A 257 29.24 -27.28 -7.01
CA SER A 257 30.31 -28.27 -7.17
C SER A 257 29.93 -29.45 -8.08
N LYS A 258 28.79 -29.38 -8.77
CA LYS A 258 28.41 -30.35 -9.80
C LYS A 258 28.43 -29.67 -11.18
N SER A 259 29.63 -29.41 -11.68
CA SER A 259 29.93 -29.26 -13.11
C SER A 259 30.51 -30.56 -13.64
#